data_AF-A0A950XEP5-F1
#
_entry.id   AF-A0A950XEP5-F1
#
_cell.length_a   1.000
_cell.length_b   1.000
_cell.length_c   1.000
_cell.angle_alpha   90.00
_cell.angle_beta   90.00
_cell.angle_gamma   90.00
#
_symmetry.space_group_name_H-M   'P 1'
#
loop_
_entity.id
_entity.type
_entity.pdbx_description
1 polymer ?
#
loop_
_entity_poly.entity_id
_entity_poly.type
_entity_poly.pdbx_seq_one_letter_code
_entity_poly.pdbx_strand_id
1 'polypeptide(L)' 'MAEAVGVSRGWYAMLERGEPIQPSIAMLNRVAQALNATRDERVTLLQLAIPELQGLF' A
#
# COMPACT_ATOMS: atom_id res chain seq x y z
N MET A 1 14.09 -2.11 3.86
CA MET A 1 12.62 -2.17 3.70
C MET A 1 12.19 -1.67 2.32
N ALA A 2 12.50 -0.43 1.91
CA ALA A 2 12.08 0.12 0.61
C ALA A 2 12.46 -0.72 -0.63
N GLU A 3 13.68 -1.28 -0.67
CA GLU A 3 14.12 -2.15 -1.77
C GLU A 3 13.37 -3.49 -1.83
N ALA A 4 12.91 -4.01 -0.69
CA ALA A 4 12.17 -5.26 -0.62
C ALA A 4 10.76 -5.17 -1.22
N VAL A 5 10.21 -3.96 -1.35
CA VAL A 5 8.87 -3.72 -1.88
C VAL A 5 8.88 -3.32 -3.37
N GLY A 6 10.07 -3.04 -3.93
CA GLY A 6 10.18 -2.49 -5.30
C GLY A 6 9.56 -1.10 -5.42
N VAL A 7 9.53 -0.35 -4.31
CA VAL A 7 8.94 0.98 -4.23
C VAL A 7 10.08 1.99 -4.17
N SER A 8 10.05 2.99 -5.04
CA SER A 8 11.14 3.96 -5.13
C SER A 8 11.30 4.71 -3.79
N ARG A 9 12.54 5.05 -3.43
CA ARG A 9 12.81 5.87 -2.23
C ARG A 9 12.04 7.21 -2.28
N GLY A 10 11.80 7.74 -3.47
CA GLY A 10 10.97 8.93 -3.69
C GLY A 10 9.52 8.72 -3.28
N TRP A 11 8.93 7.57 -3.61
CA TRP A 11 7.57 7.24 -3.21
C TRP A 11 7.44 7.11 -1.68
N TYR A 12 8.40 6.47 -1.02
CA TYR A 12 8.44 6.42 0.45
C TYR A 12 8.53 7.83 1.05
N ALA A 13 9.38 8.69 0.49
CA ALA A 13 9.52 10.06 0.99
C ALA A 13 8.25 10.90 0.77
N MET A 14 7.49 10.65 -0.31
CA MET A 14 6.18 11.27 -0.51
C MET A 14 5.16 10.77 0.54
N LEU A 15 5.20 9.48 0.86
CA LEU A 15 4.31 8.88 1.86
C LEU A 15 4.60 9.48 3.25
N GLU A 16 5.87 9.58 3.64
CA GLU A 16 6.29 10.17 4.91
C GLU A 16 5.95 11.66 5.01
N ARG A 17 5.93 12.37 3.87
CA ARG A 17 5.53 13.78 3.81
C ARG A 17 4.01 13.99 3.81
N GLY A 18 3.22 12.91 3.78
CA GLY A 18 1.77 13.00 3.73
C GLY A 18 1.24 13.61 2.43
N GLU A 19 2.02 13.54 1.34
CA GLU A 19 1.53 13.99 0.05
C GLU A 19 0.35 13.12 -0.40
N PRO A 20 -0.63 13.71 -1.11
CA PRO A 20 -1.75 12.95 -1.65
C PRO A 20 -1.25 12.04 -2.77
N ILE A 21 -0.87 10.82 -2.40
CA ILE A 21 -0.54 9.74 -3.32
C ILE A 21 -1.80 8.92 -3.50
N GLN A 22 -2.19 8.65 -4.75
CA GLN A 22 -3.12 7.58 -5.06
C GLN A 22 -2.33 6.32 -5.43
N PRO A 23 -2.00 5.43 -4.47
CA PRO A 23 -1.31 4.19 -4.79
C PRO A 23 -2.21 3.29 -5.62
N SER A 24 -1.66 2.73 -6.70
CA SER A 24 -2.38 1.71 -7.47
C SER A 24 -2.58 0.44 -6.64
N ILE A 25 -3.65 -0.32 -6.92
CA ILE A 25 -3.89 -1.63 -6.30
C ILE A 25 -2.69 -2.58 -6.51
N ALA A 26 -2.06 -2.54 -7.69
CA ALA A 26 -0.87 -3.34 -7.99
C ALA A 26 0.30 -3.02 -7.05
N MET A 27 0.48 -1.74 -6.72
CA MET A 27 1.48 -1.29 -5.77
C MET A 27 1.17 -1.75 -4.34
N LEU A 28 -0.06 -1.57 -3.89
CA LEU A 28 -0.49 -2.03 -2.55
C LEU A 28 -0.35 -3.54 -2.39
N ASN A 29 -0.59 -4.31 -3.46
CA ASN A 29 -0.34 -5.76 -3.46
C ASN A 29 1.14 -6.11 -3.31
N ARG A 30 2.05 -5.36 -3.95
CA ARG A 30 3.51 -5.55 -3.77
C ARG A 30 3.94 -5.21 -2.34
N VAL A 31 3.37 -4.15 -1.76
CA VAL A 31 3.55 -3.80 -0.34
C VAL A 31 3.11 -4.93 0.57
N ALA A 32 1.88 -5.44 0.40
CA ALA A 32 1.38 -6.57 1.16
C ALA A 32 2.27 -7.81 1.03
N GLN A 33 2.72 -8.14 -0.18
CA GLN A 33 3.61 -9.29 -0.42
C GLN A 33 4.97 -9.12 0.28
N ALA A 34 5.58 -7.95 0.18
CA ALA A 34 6.88 -7.69 0.79
C ALA A 34 6.83 -7.68 2.33
N LEU A 35 5.67 -7.37 2.89
CA LEU A 35 5.39 -7.47 4.32
C LEU A 35 4.95 -8.88 4.76
N ASN A 36 4.87 -9.82 3.81
CA ASN A 36 4.31 -11.16 4.01
C ASN A 36 2.92 -11.12 4.69
N ALA A 37 2.11 -10.13 4.31
CA ALA A 37 0.80 -9.89 4.88
C ALA A 37 -0.16 -11.03 4.54
N THR A 38 -0.96 -11.41 5.51
CA THR A 38 -2.08 -12.34 5.35
C THR A 38 -3.16 -11.75 4.44
N ARG A 39 -4.13 -12.59 4.03
CA ARG A 39 -5.24 -12.15 3.19
C ARG A 39 -6.03 -11.02 3.84
N ASP A 40 -6.29 -11.11 5.14
CA ASP A 40 -7.10 -10.14 5.87
C ASP A 40 -6.34 -8.82 6.03
N GLU A 41 -5.05 -8.87 6.40
CA GLU A 41 -4.20 -7.68 6.49
C GLU A 41 -4.07 -6.97 5.14
N ARG A 42 -4.04 -7.72 4.03
CA ARG A 42 -4.05 -7.14 2.67
C ARG A 42 -5.37 -6.42 2.37
N VAL A 43 -6.51 -6.97 2.79
CA VAL A 43 -7.81 -6.31 2.63
C VAL A 43 -7.85 -5.02 3.46
N THR A 44 -7.40 -5.08 4.71
CA THR A 44 -7.28 -3.89 5.58
C THR A 44 -6.39 -2.83 4.95
N LEU A 45 -5.22 -3.20 4.42
CA LEU A 45 -4.32 -2.26 3.73
C LEU A 45 -5.00 -1.57 2.54
N LEU A 46 -5.73 -2.33 1.72
CA LEU A 46 -6.44 -1.78 0.56
C LEU A 46 -7.56 -0.80 0.98
N GLN A 47 -8.32 -1.13 2.01
CA GLN A 47 -9.41 -0.28 2.53
C GLN A 47 -8.90 1.02 3.20
N LEU A 48 -7.73 0.96 3.83
CA LEU A 48 -7.09 2.14 4.42
C LEU A 48 -6.50 3.07 3.34
N ALA A 49 -5.95 2.50 2.27
CA ALA A 49 -5.31 3.26 1.20
C ALA A 49 -6.29 3.77 0.13
N ILE A 50 -7.43 3.10 -0.04
CA ILE A 50 -8.45 3.43 -1.04
C ILE A 50 -9.82 3.47 -0.32
N PRO A 51 -10.26 4.66 0.15
CA PRO A 51 -11.51 4.81 0.90
C PRO A 51 -12.75 4.28 0.17
N GLU A 52 -12.74 4.32 -1.16
CA GLU A 52 -13.82 3.82 -2.03
C GLU A 52 -14.00 2.29 -1.93
N LEU A 53 -13.02 1.56 -1.39
CA LEU A 53 -13.09 0.11 -1.18
C LEU A 53 -13.67 -0.29 0.18
N GLN A 54 -14.00 0.66 1.05
CA GLN A 54 -14.60 0.38 2.34
C GLN A 54 -15.98 -0.26 2.18
N GLY A 55 -16.16 -1.47 2.72
CA GLY A 55 -17.42 -2.23 2.67
C GLY A 55 -17.64 -3.11 1.43
N LEU A 56 -16.67 -3.25 0.53
CA LEU A 56 -16.78 -4.09 -0.68
C LEU A 56 -16.32 -5.55 -0.50
N PHE A 57 -15.74 -5.91 0.63
CA PHE A 57 -15.25 -7.24 0.98
C PHE A 57 -15.62 -7.56 2.43
#